data_AF-V4LWL6-F1
#
_entry.id   AF-V4LWL6-F1
#
_cell.length_a   1.000
_cell.length_b   1.000
_cell.length_c   1.000
_cell.angle_alpha   90.00
_cell.angle_beta   90.00
_cell.angle_gamma   90.00
#
_symmetry.space_group_name_H-M   'P 1'
#
loop_
_entity.id
_entity.type
_entity.pdbx_description
1 polymer ?
#
loop_
_entity_poly.entity_id
_entity_poly.type
_entity_poly.pdbx_seq_one_letter_code
_entity_poly.pdbx_strand_id
1 'polypeptide(L)'
;MMDSNKKLITLIILSLLVRVAISGKAGVVMGRDIYKWNFLPRIYVSITNNIDSGLRLYYSCSSNYLPFHREAAAGDWAWVADFRKSFWGQTRWACTFQFGGETHHFDIYRDNRDNVKNYQCQYCRWSIRRSGPCALNAQTGKYDLCYPWDT
;
A
#
# COMPACT_ATOMS: atom_id res chain seq x y z
N MET A 1 39.70 -32.35 2.60
CA MET A 1 39.57 -31.09 3.38
C MET A 1 38.24 -30.36 3.14
N MET A 2 37.70 -30.33 1.91
CA MET A 2 36.45 -29.61 1.57
C MET A 2 35.15 -30.24 2.11
N ASP A 3 35.09 -31.56 2.31
CA ASP A 3 33.93 -32.28 2.84
C ASP A 3 33.76 -32.12 4.37
N SER A 4 34.88 -32.09 5.10
CA SER A 4 34.89 -31.82 6.56
C SER A 4 34.40 -30.41 6.86
N ASN A 5 34.81 -29.41 6.05
CA ASN A 5 34.35 -28.03 6.20
C ASN A 5 32.85 -27.89 5.94
N LYS A 6 32.29 -28.62 4.97
CA LYS A 6 30.83 -28.63 4.71
C LYS A 6 30.07 -29.23 5.89
N LYS A 7 30.52 -30.39 6.40
CA LYS A 7 29.94 -31.04 7.59
C LYS A 7 30.02 -30.15 8.82
N LEU A 8 31.14 -29.45 9.02
CA LEU A 8 31.35 -28.51 10.11
C LEU A 8 30.43 -27.28 9.98
N ILE A 9 30.28 -26.71 8.78
CA ILE A 9 29.34 -25.61 8.52
C ILE A 9 27.90 -26.06 8.77
N THR A 10 27.51 -27.24 8.31
CA THR A 10 26.17 -27.80 8.55
C THR A 10 25.91 -28.01 10.04
N LEU A 11 26.90 -28.51 10.80
CA LEU A 11 26.82 -28.68 12.26
C LEU A 11 26.73 -27.33 12.99
N ILE A 12 27.47 -26.31 12.55
CA ILE A 12 27.38 -24.96 13.12
C ILE A 12 25.98 -24.37 12.88
N ILE A 13 25.46 -24.45 11.66
CA ILE A 13 24.10 -23.98 11.33
C ILE A 13 23.05 -24.73 12.15
N LEU A 14 23.12 -26.07 12.24
CA LEU A 14 22.19 -26.85 13.06
C LEU A 14 22.29 -26.45 14.53
N SER A 15 23.50 -26.28 15.05
CA SER A 15 23.72 -25.89 16.45
C SER A 15 23.16 -24.49 16.76
N LEU A 16 23.25 -23.55 15.82
CA LEU A 16 22.66 -22.22 15.95
C LEU A 16 21.12 -22.30 15.94
N LEU A 17 20.54 -23.09 15.03
CA LEU A 17 19.09 -23.31 14.97
C LEU A 17 18.55 -23.99 16.24
N VAL A 18 19.28 -24.97 16.76
CA VAL A 18 18.93 -25.67 18.00
C VAL A 18 19.07 -24.74 19.22
N ARG A 19 20.09 -23.88 19.28
CA ARG A 19 20.21 -22.86 20.34
C ARG A 19 19.06 -21.87 20.30
N VAL A 20 18.58 -21.47 19.12
CA VAL A 20 17.39 -20.61 18.98
C VAL A 20 16.14 -21.31 19.50
N ALA A 21 15.95 -22.60 19.20
CA ALA A 21 14.78 -23.37 19.63
C ALA A 21 14.79 -23.70 21.14
N ILE A 22 15.95 -24.05 21.70
CA ILE A 22 16.11 -24.46 23.12
C ILE A 22 16.22 -23.25 24.05
N SER A 23 16.67 -22.08 23.56
CA SER A 23 16.86 -20.86 24.36
C SER A 23 15.62 -20.46 25.15
N GLY A 24 14.41 -20.89 24.77
CA GLY A 24 13.21 -20.75 25.62
C GLY A 24 12.89 -19.30 26.02
N LYS A 25 13.64 -18.31 25.49
CA LYS A 25 13.21 -16.94 25.34
C LYS A 25 12.03 -17.04 24.41
N ALA A 26 10.85 -17.04 25.01
CA ALA A 26 9.55 -16.83 24.40
C ALA A 26 9.75 -16.30 22.98
N GLY A 27 9.53 -17.18 21.99
CA GLY A 27 9.90 -16.91 20.61
C GLY A 27 9.50 -15.50 20.26
N VAL A 28 10.45 -14.71 19.74
CA VAL A 28 10.33 -13.26 19.45
C VAL A 28 8.99 -12.75 19.94
N VAL A 29 8.91 -12.27 21.18
CA VAL A 29 7.72 -11.59 21.67
C VAL A 29 7.56 -10.34 20.81
N MET A 30 6.96 -10.51 19.63
CA MET A 30 6.35 -9.44 18.88
C MET A 30 5.31 -8.93 19.85
N GLY A 31 5.59 -7.74 20.37
CA GLY A 31 4.81 -7.10 21.41
C GLY A 31 3.32 -7.26 21.15
N ARG A 32 2.58 -7.41 22.24
CA ARG A 32 1.13 -7.49 22.28
C ARG A 32 0.53 -6.17 21.76
N ASP A 33 0.56 -5.98 20.45
CA ASP A 33 -0.22 -5.01 19.69
C ASP A 33 -1.20 -5.82 18.84
N ILE A 34 -2.50 -5.64 19.07
CA ILE A 34 -3.60 -6.43 18.49
C ILE A 34 -3.79 -6.11 16.98
N TYR A 35 -2.90 -5.34 16.37
CA TYR A 35 -2.90 -5.07 14.93
C TYR A 35 -2.14 -6.18 14.20
N LYS A 36 -2.90 -7.11 13.60
CA LYS A 36 -2.42 -8.15 12.68
C LYS A 36 -1.65 -7.53 11.50
N TRP A 37 -0.37 -7.27 11.68
CA TRP A 37 0.50 -6.75 10.61
C TRP A 37 0.78 -7.87 9.60
N ASN A 38 0.33 -7.73 8.36
CA ASN A 38 0.66 -8.67 7.30
C ASN A 38 1.99 -8.23 6.68
N PHE A 39 2.96 -9.15 6.61
CA PHE A 39 4.28 -8.88 6.03
C PHE A 39 4.23 -8.78 4.50
N LEU A 40 3.26 -9.46 3.86
CA LEU A 40 3.09 -9.49 2.41
C LEU A 40 1.61 -9.26 2.04
N PRO A 41 1.05 -8.10 2.39
CA PRO A 41 -0.34 -7.78 2.08
C PRO A 41 -0.54 -7.68 0.57
N ARG A 42 -1.73 -8.11 0.12
CA ARG A 42 -2.26 -7.68 -1.16
C ARG A 42 -2.99 -6.36 -0.94
N ILE A 43 -2.68 -5.39 -1.79
CA ILE A 43 -3.15 -4.02 -1.69
C ILE A 43 -4.06 -3.76 -2.88
N TYR A 44 -5.25 -3.25 -2.59
CA TYR A 44 -6.24 -2.86 -3.56
C TYR A 44 -6.49 -1.36 -3.42
N VAL A 45 -6.30 -0.61 -4.50
CA VAL A 45 -6.53 0.83 -4.51
C VAL A 45 -7.69 1.14 -5.44
N SER A 46 -8.68 1.84 -4.92
CA SER A 46 -9.87 2.25 -5.66
C SER A 46 -10.14 3.73 -5.50
N ILE A 47 -10.74 4.32 -6.53
CA ILE A 47 -11.20 5.69 -6.54
C ILE A 47 -12.71 5.72 -6.78
N THR A 48 -13.39 6.73 -6.25
CA THR A 48 -14.76 7.09 -6.60
C THR A 48 -14.77 8.52 -7.09
N ASN A 49 -15.41 8.76 -8.23
CA ASN A 49 -15.57 10.09 -8.78
C ASN A 49 -16.68 10.86 -8.03
N ASN A 50 -16.28 11.69 -7.07
CA ASN A 50 -17.16 12.63 -6.36
C ASN A 50 -16.81 14.08 -6.71
N ILE A 51 -16.31 14.31 -7.92
CA ILE A 51 -16.24 15.64 -8.50
C ILE A 51 -17.67 16.05 -8.85
N ASP A 52 -18.03 17.30 -8.56
CA ASP A 52 -19.38 17.87 -8.60
C ASP A 52 -20.31 17.28 -9.69
N SER A 53 -21.61 17.20 -9.38
CA SER A 53 -22.62 16.45 -10.14
C SER A 53 -22.48 16.61 -11.66
N GLY A 54 -21.94 15.57 -12.31
CA GLY A 54 -21.91 15.40 -13.77
C GLY A 54 -20.54 15.44 -14.43
N LEU A 55 -19.46 15.79 -13.71
CA LEU A 55 -18.13 15.82 -14.32
C LEU A 55 -17.54 14.41 -14.46
N ARG A 56 -17.10 14.08 -15.67
CA ARG A 56 -16.36 12.84 -15.96
C ARG A 56 -14.92 12.97 -15.47
N LEU A 57 -14.43 11.95 -14.79
CA LEU A 57 -13.06 11.86 -14.32
C LEU A 57 -12.25 10.99 -15.28
N TYR A 58 -11.24 11.58 -15.90
CA TYR A 58 -10.22 10.84 -16.64
C TYR A 58 -9.00 10.66 -15.74
N TYR A 59 -8.39 9.49 -15.76
CA TYR A 59 -7.22 9.23 -14.93
C TYR A 59 -6.23 8.28 -15.59
N SER A 60 -4.95 8.47 -15.24
CA SER A 60 -3.87 7.57 -15.62
C SER A 60 -2.97 7.36 -14.42
N CYS A 61 -2.80 6.10 -14.01
CA CYS A 61 -2.02 5.73 -12.84
C CYS A 61 -0.94 4.72 -13.23
N SER A 62 0.25 4.86 -12.64
CA SER A 62 1.33 3.90 -12.85
C SER A 62 2.18 3.75 -11.59
N SER A 63 2.70 2.54 -11.37
CA SER A 63 3.72 2.29 -10.35
C SER A 63 5.14 2.53 -10.86
N ASN A 64 5.37 2.47 -12.18
CA ASN A 64 6.66 2.62 -12.85
C ASN A 64 6.53 3.17 -14.30
N TYR A 65 5.68 4.17 -14.52
CA TYR A 65 5.55 4.94 -15.79
C TYR A 65 5.00 4.23 -17.04
N LEU A 66 4.28 3.11 -16.93
CA LEU A 66 3.43 2.66 -18.02
C LEU A 66 2.01 3.21 -17.81
N PRO A 67 1.62 4.31 -18.48
CA PRO A 67 0.30 4.92 -18.27
C PRO A 67 -0.81 4.02 -18.82
N PHE A 68 -1.82 3.77 -17.99
CA PHE A 68 -3.09 3.20 -18.43
C PHE A 68 -4.16 4.28 -18.31
N HIS A 69 -4.67 4.74 -19.45
CA HIS A 69 -5.76 5.72 -19.49
C HIS A 69 -7.09 5.03 -19.20
N ARG A 70 -7.83 5.52 -18.20
CA ARG A 70 -9.17 5.06 -17.84
C ARG A 70 -10.06 6.26 -17.51
N GLU A 71 -11.36 5.99 -17.48
CA GLU A 71 -12.39 6.98 -17.17
C GLU A 71 -13.41 6.42 -16.17
N ALA A 72 -13.99 7.31 -15.36
CA ALA A 72 -15.07 7.00 -14.44
C ALA A 72 -16.15 8.10 -14.54
N ALA A 73 -17.43 7.71 -14.70
CA ALA A 73 -18.51 8.69 -14.66
C ALA A 73 -18.71 9.21 -13.23
N ALA A 74 -19.52 10.26 -13.07
CA ALA A 74 -19.83 10.79 -11.74
C ALA A 74 -20.51 9.72 -10.87
N GLY A 75 -20.06 9.55 -9.63
CA GLY A 75 -20.52 8.51 -8.71
C GLY A 75 -19.92 7.12 -8.96
N ASP A 76 -19.27 6.88 -10.11
CA ASP A 76 -18.66 5.59 -10.40
C ASP A 76 -17.40 5.37 -9.56
N TRP A 77 -17.17 4.10 -9.23
CA TRP A 77 -15.95 3.65 -8.61
C TRP A 77 -15.13 2.83 -9.62
N ALA A 78 -13.80 2.87 -9.47
CA ALA A 78 -12.89 2.11 -10.30
C ALA A 78 -11.67 1.60 -9.53
N TRP A 79 -11.17 0.43 -9.91
CA TRP A 79 -9.88 -0.08 -9.46
C TRP A 79 -8.75 0.66 -10.18
N VAL A 80 -7.79 1.20 -9.42
CA VAL A 80 -6.61 1.86 -9.98
C VAL A 80 -5.36 1.00 -9.90
N ALA A 81 -5.25 0.18 -8.84
CA ALA A 81 -4.13 -0.73 -8.62
C ALA A 81 -4.54 -1.98 -7.84
N ASP A 82 -3.91 -3.11 -8.17
CA ASP A 82 -3.92 -4.36 -7.41
C ASP A 82 -2.50 -4.93 -7.45
N PHE A 83 -1.86 -5.02 -6.29
CA PHE A 83 -0.50 -5.52 -6.20
C PHE A 83 -0.22 -6.20 -4.86
N ARG A 84 0.78 -7.07 -4.83
CA ARG A 84 1.30 -7.63 -3.60
C ARG A 84 2.54 -6.85 -3.18
N LYS A 85 2.59 -6.42 -1.92
CA LYS A 85 3.77 -5.72 -1.41
C LYS A 85 4.98 -6.67 -1.42
N SER A 86 6.11 -6.19 -1.90
CA SER A 86 7.40 -6.83 -1.67
C SER A 86 7.86 -6.61 -0.23
N PHE A 87 8.72 -7.50 0.26
CA PHE A 87 9.36 -7.33 1.57
C PHE A 87 10.34 -6.14 1.59
N TRP A 88 10.87 -5.76 0.42
CA TRP A 88 11.86 -4.70 0.24
C TRP A 88 11.33 -3.58 -0.65
N GLY A 89 11.73 -2.34 -0.38
CA GLY A 89 11.39 -1.15 -1.17
C GLY A 89 10.13 -0.41 -0.70
N GLN A 90 9.91 0.77 -1.28
CA GLN A 90 8.68 1.55 -1.11
C GLN A 90 7.91 1.55 -2.43
N THR A 91 6.68 1.08 -2.39
CA THR A 91 5.75 1.13 -3.51
C THR A 91 5.07 2.49 -3.56
N ARG A 92 5.02 3.08 -4.75
CA ARG A 92 4.34 4.32 -5.06
C ARG A 92 3.47 4.11 -6.29
N TRP A 93 2.24 4.61 -6.26
CA TRP A 93 1.39 4.72 -7.45
C TRP A 93 1.07 6.18 -7.68
N ALA A 94 1.69 6.77 -8.71
CA ALA A 94 1.44 8.14 -9.13
C ALA A 94 0.29 8.16 -10.14
N CYS A 95 -0.63 9.10 -9.95
CA CYS A 95 -1.78 9.29 -10.83
C CYS A 95 -1.87 10.72 -11.33
N THR A 96 -2.28 10.85 -12.59
CA THR A 96 -2.76 12.08 -13.19
C THR A 96 -4.27 12.00 -13.31
N PHE A 97 -4.97 13.03 -12.87
CA PHE A 97 -6.42 13.17 -12.93
C PHE A 97 -6.78 14.38 -13.78
N GLN A 98 -7.78 14.23 -14.66
CA GLN A 98 -8.26 15.28 -15.54
C GLN A 98 -9.78 15.38 -15.47
N PHE A 99 -10.27 16.59 -15.22
CA PHE A 99 -11.70 16.92 -15.17
C PHE A 99 -11.86 18.43 -15.29
N GLY A 100 -12.99 18.91 -15.84
CA GLY A 100 -13.28 20.35 -15.91
C GLY A 100 -12.25 21.20 -16.67
N GLY A 101 -11.42 20.60 -17.53
CA GLY A 101 -10.32 21.27 -18.23
C GLY A 101 -9.03 21.41 -17.40
N GLU A 102 -9.01 20.92 -16.16
CA GLU A 102 -7.85 20.95 -15.27
C GLU A 102 -7.12 19.61 -15.27
N THR A 103 -5.82 19.65 -15.01
CA THR A 103 -4.98 18.47 -14.78
C THR A 103 -4.39 18.55 -13.38
N HIS A 104 -4.54 17.47 -12.62
CA HIS A 104 -4.08 17.35 -11.25
C HIS A 104 -3.22 16.11 -11.08
N HIS A 105 -2.24 16.17 -10.17
CA HIS A 105 -1.37 15.04 -9.86
C HIS A 105 -1.55 14.62 -8.40
N PHE A 106 -1.49 13.31 -8.16
CA PHE A 106 -1.49 12.78 -6.81
C PHE A 106 -0.91 11.37 -6.74
N ASP A 107 -0.08 11.12 -5.74
CA ASP A 107 0.28 9.75 -5.35
C ASP A 107 -0.87 9.06 -4.60
N ILE A 108 -1.71 8.36 -5.35
CA ILE A 108 -2.88 7.65 -4.80
C ILE A 108 -2.50 6.54 -3.82
N TYR A 109 -1.27 6.03 -3.91
CA TYR A 109 -0.70 5.13 -2.92
C TYR A 109 0.77 5.46 -2.66
N ARG A 110 1.15 5.55 -1.38
CA ARG A 110 2.55 5.62 -0.93
C ARG A 110 2.74 4.71 0.27
N ASP A 111 3.71 3.80 0.22
CA ASP A 111 3.98 2.89 1.35
C ASP A 111 4.29 3.64 2.66
N ASN A 112 4.98 4.78 2.58
CA ASN A 112 5.31 5.59 3.75
C ASN A 112 4.13 6.39 4.35
N ARG A 113 2.97 6.40 3.68
CA ARG A 113 1.72 6.99 4.17
C ARG A 113 0.70 5.90 4.53
N ASP A 114 0.56 4.91 3.64
CA ASP A 114 -0.54 3.96 3.66
C ASP A 114 -0.18 2.63 4.35
N ASN A 115 1.08 2.45 4.73
CA ASN A 115 1.59 1.21 5.30
C ASN A 115 2.70 1.47 6.35
N VAL A 116 2.32 2.18 7.41
CA VAL A 116 3.18 2.63 8.50
C VAL A 116 2.95 1.82 9.79
N LYS A 117 3.79 2.06 10.81
CA LYS A 117 3.61 1.43 12.12
C LYS A 117 2.20 1.76 12.65
N ASN A 118 1.41 0.72 12.93
CA ASN A 118 0.01 0.77 13.40
C ASN A 118 -1.06 1.10 12.34
N TYR A 119 -0.71 1.23 11.07
CA TYR A 119 -1.68 1.40 9.99
C TYR A 119 -1.22 0.70 8.72
N GLN A 120 -1.99 -0.31 8.28
CA GLN A 120 -1.76 -1.00 7.02
C GLN A 120 -3.03 -1.02 6.21
N CYS A 121 -3.05 -0.21 5.16
CA CYS A 121 -4.16 -0.17 4.23
C CYS A 121 -4.13 -1.39 3.29
N GLN A 122 -5.14 -2.27 3.36
CA GLN A 122 -5.32 -3.36 2.37
C GLN A 122 -6.31 -2.98 1.28
N TYR A 123 -7.35 -2.21 1.63
CA TYR A 123 -8.35 -1.68 0.71
C TYR A 123 -8.35 -0.15 0.80
N CYS A 124 -7.51 0.47 -0.02
CA CYS A 124 -7.32 1.92 -0.04
C CYS A 124 -8.36 2.55 -0.93
N ARG A 125 -9.44 3.04 -0.30
CA ARG A 125 -10.54 3.70 -0.99
C ARG A 125 -10.38 5.20 -0.93
N TRP A 126 -10.51 5.84 -2.08
CA TRP A 126 -10.35 7.28 -2.24
C TRP A 126 -11.60 7.90 -2.87
N SER A 127 -12.03 9.04 -2.34
CA SER A 127 -13.02 9.92 -2.94
C SER A 127 -12.28 11.05 -3.63
N ILE A 128 -12.38 11.11 -4.96
CA ILE A 128 -11.78 12.17 -5.77
C ILE A 128 -12.75 13.34 -5.78
N ARG A 129 -12.29 14.51 -5.35
CA ARG A 129 -13.08 15.74 -5.27
C ARG A 129 -12.28 16.90 -5.86
N ARG A 130 -12.95 18.01 -6.18
CA ARG A 130 -12.28 19.20 -6.73
C ARG A 130 -11.13 19.70 -5.84
N SER A 131 -11.33 19.69 -4.51
CA SER A 131 -10.33 20.14 -3.53
C SER A 131 -9.14 19.21 -3.34
N GLY A 132 -9.22 17.97 -3.83
CA GLY A 132 -8.21 16.95 -3.63
C GLY A 132 -8.78 15.58 -3.26
N PRO A 133 -7.95 14.52 -3.25
CA PRO A 133 -8.36 13.18 -2.85
C PRO A 133 -8.55 13.06 -1.34
N CYS A 134 -9.63 12.40 -0.92
CA CYS A 134 -9.87 12.02 0.47
C CYS A 134 -9.86 10.51 0.62
N ALA A 135 -9.07 9.97 1.55
CA ALA A 135 -9.06 8.54 1.87
C ALA A 135 -10.18 8.18 2.85
N LEU A 136 -10.71 6.95 2.71
CA LEU A 136 -11.62 6.38 3.70
C LEU A 136 -10.85 6.09 5.00
N ASN A 137 -11.27 6.75 6.06
CA ASN A 137 -10.73 6.56 7.38
C ASN A 137 -11.37 5.33 8.05
N ALA A 138 -10.54 4.35 8.38
CA ALA A 138 -10.99 3.11 9.00
C ALA A 138 -11.59 3.32 10.40
N GLN A 139 -11.25 4.42 11.09
CA GLN A 139 -11.75 4.71 12.44
C GLN A 139 -13.12 5.40 12.40
N THR A 140 -13.32 6.35 11.50
CA THR A 140 -14.56 7.14 11.43
C THR A 140 -15.56 6.59 10.40
N GLY A 141 -15.12 5.74 9.48
CA GLY A 141 -15.93 5.25 8.35
C GLY A 141 -16.24 6.33 7.31
N LYS A 142 -15.54 7.47 7.34
CA LYS A 142 -15.78 8.62 6.46
C LYS A 142 -14.57 8.93 5.58
N TYR A 143 -14.81 9.58 4.46
CA TYR A 143 -13.76 10.13 3.59
C TYR A 143 -13.31 11.49 4.11
N ASP A 144 -12.60 11.50 5.25
CA ASP A 144 -12.19 12.69 5.99
C ASP A 144 -10.66 12.87 6.07
N LEU A 145 -9.86 11.91 5.57
CA LEU A 145 -8.42 12.05 5.42
C LEU A 145 -8.09 12.66 4.06
N CYS A 146 -8.22 13.97 3.94
CA CYS A 146 -8.07 14.71 2.68
C CYS A 146 -6.67 15.29 2.50
N TYR A 147 -6.20 15.29 1.25
CA TYR A 147 -4.90 15.80 0.86
C TYR A 147 -5.07 16.78 -0.30
N PRO A 148 -4.24 17.85 -0.37
CA PRO A 148 -4.20 18.69 -1.55
C PRO A 148 -3.65 17.89 -2.75
N TRP A 149 -3.94 18.38 -3.95
CA TRP A 149 -3.23 17.95 -5.16
C TRP A 149 -1.73 18.25 -5.04
N ASP A 150 -0.90 17.43 -5.66
CA ASP A 150 0.53 17.69 -5.77
C ASP A 150 0.72 18.91 -6.72
N THR A 151 1.51 19.91 -6.30
CA THR A 151 1.90 21.10 -7.08
C THR A 151 2.96 20.80 -8.12
#